data_AF-A0A0F9NMS1-F1
#
_entry.id   AF-A0A0F9NMS1-F1
#
_cell.length_a   1.000
_cell.length_b   1.000
_cell.length_c   1.000
_cell.angle_alpha   90.00
_cell.angle_beta   90.00
_cell.angle_gamma   90.00
#
_symmetry.space_group_name_H-M   'P 1'
#
loop_
_entity.id
_entity.type
_entity.pdbx_description
1 polymer ?
#
loop_
_entity_poly.entity_id
_entity_poly.type
_entity_poly.pdbx_seq_one_letter_code
_entity_poly.pdbx_strand_id
1 'polypeptide(L)'
;MKPEQLIQQLKNDLGNAKGIYGTLEERMLRSVWRTGTAAERAAMTDMNDPMFWLDTDTGDRYSYDAVAGWVLFGAGGEGTVTYLVAASDAAASTITKADYTCDGTADDVQIQAALDALDTWNGGVGGRVVLSEGTFNLAAAITMPNDTTLEGMGASTVLVIGASGDLISNSETHDNIARNLSITPVGVSHTGCIKFDGVTRGLIENIEITGNGLWTTNSHIRVVNCAQVWVINCSSDTSGADGIYYGSNSKGGLLNNRVSTAKSTGIYATSGTENVYIGNAVDANVDTGNGGAFYAESETRSIFKGNITYENGAEAGIRAYNCDYSIFEGNVSWKNDKEGIRVELCDNSTFLNNICYENSQLTDNTYDNFEVKNNTNNCTTQQQQQQHSNIKT
;
A
#
# COMPACT_ATOMS: atom_id res chain seq x y z
N MET A 1 33.47 4.17 -24.82
CA MET A 1 33.47 5.45 -24.07
C MET A 1 34.15 5.17 -22.74
N LYS A 2 35.05 6.03 -22.23
CA LYS A 2 35.64 5.79 -20.89
C LYS A 2 34.54 5.92 -19.81
N PRO A 3 34.55 5.17 -18.70
CA PRO A 3 33.47 5.17 -17.70
C PRO A 3 33.09 6.56 -17.19
N GLU A 4 34.09 7.42 -16.99
CA GLU A 4 33.93 8.81 -16.57
C GLU A 4 33.17 9.68 -17.59
N GLN A 5 33.37 9.41 -18.88
CA GLN A 5 32.71 10.11 -19.97
C GLN A 5 31.25 9.66 -20.13
N LEU A 6 30.95 8.40 -19.80
CA LEU A 6 29.59 7.87 -19.82
C LEU A 6 28.77 8.32 -18.60
N ILE A 7 29.38 8.39 -17.41
CA ILE A 7 28.75 8.98 -16.22
C ILE A 7 28.45 10.47 -16.45
N GLN A 8 29.35 11.19 -17.11
CA GLN A 8 29.10 12.59 -17.45
C GLN A 8 28.02 12.73 -18.52
N GLN A 9 27.98 11.84 -19.53
CA GLN A 9 26.92 11.81 -20.53
C GLN A 9 25.55 11.48 -19.89
N LEU A 10 25.48 10.51 -18.98
CA LEU A 10 24.27 10.16 -18.24
C LEU A 10 23.81 11.27 -17.31
N LYS A 11 24.73 11.98 -16.64
CA LYS A 11 24.39 13.18 -15.85
C LYS A 11 23.89 14.31 -16.74
N ASN A 12 24.45 14.45 -17.94
CA ASN A 12 24.01 15.45 -18.92
C ASN A 12 22.64 15.08 -19.53
N ASP A 13 22.38 13.79 -19.78
CA ASP A 13 21.11 13.31 -20.31
C ASP A 13 20.01 13.34 -19.23
N LEU A 14 20.35 13.05 -17.97
CA LEU A 14 19.47 13.25 -16.80
C LEU A 14 19.25 14.75 -16.51
N GLY A 15 20.26 15.60 -16.76
CA GLY A 15 20.17 17.06 -16.67
C GLY A 15 19.35 17.68 -17.79
N ASN A 16 19.39 17.12 -19.00
CA ASN A 16 18.58 17.55 -20.15
C ASN A 16 17.14 17.02 -20.06
N ALA A 17 16.92 15.85 -19.44
CA ALA A 17 15.59 15.36 -19.12
C ALA A 17 14.83 16.33 -18.20
N LYS A 18 15.50 16.93 -17.21
CA LYS A 18 14.92 17.95 -16.30
C LYS A 18 14.33 19.18 -17.01
N GLY A 19 14.77 19.49 -18.24
CA GLY A 19 14.34 20.70 -18.97
C GLY A 19 13.06 20.54 -19.79
N ILE A 20 12.62 19.32 -20.07
CA ILE A 20 11.47 19.06 -20.94
C ILE A 20 10.41 18.19 -20.25
N TYR A 21 10.81 17.34 -19.28
CA TYR A 21 9.91 16.45 -18.55
C TYR A 21 10.45 16.26 -17.12
N GLY A 22 9.67 16.58 -16.09
CA GLY A 22 10.08 16.49 -14.67
C GLY A 22 10.72 15.15 -14.28
N THR A 23 11.35 15.11 -13.10
CA THR A 23 12.15 13.96 -12.65
C THR A 23 11.38 12.64 -12.77
N LEU A 24 12.06 11.53 -13.07
CA LEU A 24 11.43 10.21 -13.19
C LEU A 24 10.66 9.83 -11.90
N GLU A 25 11.14 10.29 -10.74
CA GLU A 25 10.44 10.29 -9.44
C GLU A 25 9.11 11.08 -9.47
N GLU A 26 9.13 12.34 -9.92
CA GLU A 26 7.91 13.15 -10.08
C GLU A 26 6.95 12.57 -11.14
N ARG A 27 7.48 11.86 -12.14
CA ARG A 27 6.68 11.20 -13.17
C ARG A 27 6.04 9.91 -12.67
N MET A 28 6.73 9.11 -11.86
CA MET A 28 6.17 7.89 -11.27
C MET A 28 5.11 8.21 -10.20
N LEU A 29 5.30 9.28 -9.42
CA LEU A 29 4.30 9.79 -8.47
C LEU A 29 3.08 10.42 -9.18
N ARG A 30 3.25 11.03 -10.37
CA ARG A 30 2.15 11.65 -11.16
C ARG A 30 1.55 10.77 -12.26
N SER A 31 2.15 9.64 -12.63
CA SER A 31 1.68 8.81 -13.75
C SER A 31 0.50 7.91 -13.38
N VAL A 32 0.24 7.73 -12.09
CA VAL A 32 -0.83 6.87 -11.58
C VAL A 32 -2.05 7.69 -11.19
N TRP A 33 -1.86 8.90 -10.66
CA TRP A 33 -2.94 9.78 -10.18
C TRP A 33 -3.03 11.08 -10.95
N ARG A 34 -4.22 11.41 -11.44
CA ARG A 34 -4.58 12.76 -11.91
C ARG A 34 -5.61 13.38 -11.00
N THR A 35 -5.45 14.67 -10.73
CA THR A 35 -6.43 15.51 -10.05
C THR A 35 -7.12 16.40 -11.07
N GLY A 36 -8.43 16.48 -11.01
CA GLY A 36 -9.19 17.43 -11.81
C GLY A 36 -10.69 17.28 -11.60
N THR A 37 -11.47 18.06 -12.32
CA THR A 37 -12.94 18.10 -12.22
C THR A 37 -13.62 16.84 -12.77
N ALA A 38 -14.88 16.63 -12.39
CA ALA A 38 -15.71 15.55 -12.94
C ALA A 38 -15.80 15.60 -14.47
N ALA A 39 -15.85 16.81 -15.02
CA ALA A 39 -15.94 17.05 -16.46
C ALA A 39 -14.65 16.66 -17.19
N GLU A 40 -13.50 16.95 -16.60
CA GLU A 40 -12.20 16.55 -17.15
C GLU A 40 -12.04 15.03 -17.13
N ARG A 41 -12.49 14.34 -16.07
CA ARG A 41 -12.53 12.87 -16.03
C ARG A 41 -13.39 12.29 -17.15
N ALA A 42 -14.62 12.81 -17.32
CA ALA A 42 -15.57 12.31 -18.30
C ALA A 42 -15.10 12.47 -19.75
N ALA A 43 -14.24 13.47 -20.02
CA ALA A 43 -13.63 13.69 -21.33
C ALA A 43 -12.49 12.71 -21.66
N MET A 44 -12.04 11.90 -20.69
CA MET A 44 -10.95 10.94 -20.87
C MET A 44 -11.48 9.55 -21.20
N THR A 45 -11.53 9.22 -22.49
CA THR A 45 -12.18 8.01 -23.01
C THR A 45 -11.25 6.94 -23.58
N ASP A 46 -9.95 7.23 -23.76
CA ASP A 46 -8.98 6.32 -24.38
C ASP A 46 -7.65 6.42 -23.65
N MET A 47 -7.29 5.40 -22.87
CA MET A 47 -6.08 5.40 -22.04
C MET A 47 -5.36 4.06 -22.07
N ASN A 48 -4.10 4.10 -22.49
CA ASN A 48 -3.19 2.95 -22.58
C ASN A 48 -2.52 2.56 -21.25
N ASP A 49 -2.74 3.31 -20.16
CA ASP A 49 -2.21 3.02 -18.82
C ASP A 49 -3.35 3.05 -17.79
N PRO A 50 -3.33 2.20 -16.74
CA PRO A 50 -4.29 2.27 -15.65
C PRO A 50 -4.09 3.59 -14.89
N MET A 51 -5.10 4.44 -14.92
CA MET A 51 -5.08 5.72 -14.22
C MET A 51 -6.12 5.78 -13.09
N PHE A 52 -5.73 6.51 -12.05
CA PHE A 52 -6.54 6.90 -10.91
C PHE A 52 -6.83 8.40 -11.01
N TRP A 53 -8.06 8.79 -10.69
CA TRP A 53 -8.54 10.16 -10.72
C TRP A 53 -8.98 10.56 -9.33
N LEU A 54 -8.59 11.76 -8.88
CA LEU A 54 -9.19 12.44 -7.75
C LEU A 54 -10.02 13.61 -8.29
N ASP A 55 -11.33 13.50 -8.15
CA ASP A 55 -12.29 14.53 -8.49
C ASP A 55 -12.13 15.71 -7.53
N THR A 56 -11.74 16.86 -8.04
CA THR A 56 -11.59 18.07 -7.22
C THR A 56 -12.92 18.69 -6.83
N ASP A 57 -14.01 18.35 -7.54
CA ASP A 57 -15.33 18.91 -7.27
C ASP A 57 -16.00 18.19 -6.12
N THR A 58 -15.94 16.86 -6.12
CA THR A 58 -16.62 16.03 -5.11
C THR A 58 -15.68 15.43 -4.08
N GLY A 59 -14.38 15.34 -4.38
CA GLY A 59 -13.41 14.53 -3.63
C GLY A 59 -13.49 13.03 -3.96
N ASP A 60 -14.35 12.63 -4.90
CA ASP A 60 -14.50 11.24 -5.35
C ASP A 60 -13.24 10.74 -6.06
N ARG A 61 -12.97 9.45 -5.95
CA ARG A 61 -11.81 8.80 -6.56
C ARG A 61 -12.22 7.69 -7.51
N TYR A 62 -11.66 7.69 -8.71
CA TYR A 62 -12.04 6.77 -9.78
C TYR A 62 -10.84 6.08 -10.40
N SER A 63 -10.94 4.77 -10.62
CA SER A 63 -9.96 3.97 -11.34
C SER A 63 -10.52 3.69 -12.72
N TYR A 64 -9.70 3.79 -13.76
CA TYR A 64 -10.14 3.48 -15.10
C TYR A 64 -10.04 1.97 -15.37
N ASP A 65 -11.17 1.34 -15.65
CA ASP A 65 -11.30 -0.03 -16.13
C ASP A 65 -11.57 0.00 -17.64
N ALA A 66 -10.84 -0.79 -18.43
CA ALA A 66 -10.96 -0.77 -19.89
C ALA A 66 -12.31 -1.29 -20.42
N VAL A 67 -13.09 -2.00 -19.60
CA VAL A 67 -14.40 -2.56 -19.91
C VAL A 67 -15.52 -1.71 -19.30
N ALA A 68 -15.39 -1.33 -18.03
CA ALA A 68 -16.40 -0.63 -17.25
C ALA A 68 -16.25 0.90 -17.26
N GLY A 69 -15.13 1.43 -17.78
CA GLY A 69 -14.81 2.86 -17.76
C GLY A 69 -14.36 3.31 -16.37
N TRP A 70 -14.64 4.57 -16.01
CA TRP A 70 -14.30 5.10 -14.69
C TRP A 70 -15.14 4.45 -13.58
N VAL A 71 -14.50 3.67 -12.72
CA VAL A 71 -15.11 3.00 -11.57
C VAL A 71 -14.80 3.80 -10.30
N LEU A 72 -15.83 4.20 -9.56
CA LEU A 72 -15.66 4.85 -8.26
C LEU A 72 -15.08 3.84 -7.26
N PHE A 73 -14.03 4.22 -6.54
CA PHE A 73 -13.44 3.40 -5.47
C PHE A 73 -13.24 4.17 -4.14
N GLY A 74 -13.57 5.46 -4.10
CA GLY A 74 -13.61 6.22 -2.85
C GLY A 74 -14.48 7.45 -2.99
N ALA A 75 -15.63 7.49 -2.33
CA ALA A 75 -16.52 8.64 -2.40
C ALA A 75 -15.96 9.84 -1.61
N GLY A 76 -16.04 11.03 -2.20
CA GLY A 76 -15.76 12.30 -1.54
C GLY A 76 -17.04 12.79 -0.86
N GLY A 77 -16.95 12.99 0.45
CA GLY A 77 -18.11 13.11 1.35
C GLY A 77 -18.94 14.39 1.26
N GLU A 78 -19.18 14.98 0.09
CA GLU A 78 -20.15 16.06 -0.06
C GLU A 78 -21.59 15.50 0.04
N GLY A 79 -22.19 15.61 1.23
CA GLY A 79 -23.60 15.26 1.49
C GLY A 79 -23.85 14.23 2.59
N THR A 80 -22.82 13.80 3.32
CA THR A 80 -22.94 12.75 4.35
C THR A 80 -23.02 13.30 5.78
N VAL A 81 -23.74 12.60 6.67
CA VAL A 81 -23.75 12.90 8.12
C VAL A 81 -22.31 12.81 8.61
N THR A 82 -21.85 13.84 9.30
CA THR A 82 -20.50 13.91 9.86
C THR A 82 -20.58 14.06 11.37
N TYR A 83 -19.92 13.17 12.12
CA TYR A 83 -19.67 13.31 13.56
C TYR A 83 -18.21 13.69 13.80
N LEU A 84 -17.98 14.66 14.67
CA LEU A 84 -16.66 15.03 15.16
C LEU A 84 -16.41 14.39 16.53
N VAL A 85 -15.35 13.59 16.65
CA VAL A 85 -14.87 13.03 17.92
C VAL A 85 -13.57 13.72 18.29
N ALA A 86 -13.56 14.42 19.42
CA ALA A 86 -12.37 15.11 19.90
C ALA A 86 -11.60 14.26 20.90
N ALA A 87 -10.28 14.14 20.70
CA ALA A 87 -9.34 13.63 21.69
C ALA A 87 -9.35 14.51 22.95
N SER A 88 -8.99 13.92 24.09
CA SER A 88 -8.94 14.63 25.38
C SER A 88 -7.87 15.73 25.42
N ASP A 89 -6.83 15.61 24.60
CA ASP A 89 -5.70 16.54 24.44
C ASP A 89 -5.80 17.42 23.18
N ALA A 90 -6.95 17.41 22.50
CA ALA A 90 -7.22 18.30 21.37
C ALA A 90 -7.30 19.78 21.79
N ALA A 91 -7.27 20.69 20.81
CA ALA A 91 -7.45 22.11 21.09
C ALA A 91 -8.82 22.37 21.73
N ALA A 92 -8.88 23.28 22.71
CA ALA A 92 -10.12 23.61 23.41
C ALA A 92 -11.26 24.02 22.45
N SER A 93 -10.92 24.73 21.36
CA SER A 93 -11.88 25.09 20.32
C SER A 93 -12.45 23.89 19.56
N THR A 94 -11.67 22.82 19.41
CA THR A 94 -12.09 21.56 18.78
C THR A 94 -13.01 20.80 19.73
N ILE A 95 -12.61 20.64 21.00
CA ILE A 95 -13.41 19.99 22.05
C ILE A 95 -14.79 20.64 22.17
N THR A 96 -14.88 21.98 22.20
CA THR A 96 -16.18 22.67 22.33
C THR A 96 -17.13 22.48 21.15
N LYS A 97 -16.64 22.02 20.00
CA LYS A 97 -17.44 21.79 18.78
C LYS A 97 -17.71 20.32 18.52
N ALA A 98 -17.09 19.41 19.28
CA ALA A 98 -17.19 17.99 19.04
C ALA A 98 -18.56 17.45 19.45
N ASP A 99 -19.06 16.49 18.68
CA ASP A 99 -20.27 15.74 19.02
C ASP A 99 -19.98 14.73 20.14
N TYR A 100 -18.77 14.19 20.15
CA TYR A 100 -18.24 13.30 21.17
C TYR A 100 -16.89 13.79 21.67
N THR A 101 -16.68 13.80 22.99
CA THR A 101 -15.40 14.16 23.60
C THR A 101 -14.87 12.97 24.37
N CYS A 102 -13.65 12.56 24.02
CA CYS A 102 -12.89 11.52 24.68
C CYS A 102 -12.33 12.00 26.03
N ASP A 103 -12.14 11.08 26.97
CA ASP A 103 -11.54 11.37 28.28
C ASP A 103 -10.07 10.93 28.37
N GLY A 104 -9.55 10.30 27.31
CA GLY A 104 -8.18 9.83 27.21
C GLY A 104 -8.00 8.39 27.72
N THR A 105 -9.08 7.68 28.04
CA THR A 105 -9.08 6.27 28.47
C THR A 105 -10.21 5.51 27.80
N ALA A 106 -9.89 4.43 27.09
CA ALA A 106 -10.90 3.63 26.37
C ALA A 106 -11.73 4.48 25.40
N ASP A 107 -11.02 5.30 24.63
CA ASP A 107 -11.61 6.25 23.67
C ASP A 107 -12.33 5.54 22.51
N ASP A 108 -12.14 4.22 22.38
CA ASP A 108 -12.92 3.34 21.51
C ASP A 108 -14.43 3.45 21.78
N VAL A 109 -14.85 3.74 23.03
CA VAL A 109 -16.27 3.89 23.37
C VAL A 109 -16.90 5.07 22.64
N GLN A 110 -16.24 6.24 22.62
CA GLN A 110 -16.77 7.43 21.95
C GLN A 110 -16.67 7.31 20.43
N ILE A 111 -15.58 6.74 19.93
CA ILE A 111 -15.41 6.53 18.49
C ILE A 111 -16.45 5.54 17.97
N GLN A 112 -16.66 4.42 18.67
CA GLN A 112 -17.64 3.42 18.29
C GLN A 112 -19.06 3.99 18.39
N ALA A 113 -19.39 4.78 19.42
CA ALA A 113 -20.69 5.43 19.51
C ALA A 113 -20.97 6.37 18.32
N ALA A 114 -19.96 7.10 17.83
CA ALA A 114 -20.08 7.94 16.65
C ALA A 114 -20.30 7.12 15.36
N LEU A 115 -19.60 5.98 15.22
CA LEU A 115 -19.78 5.06 14.09
C LEU A 115 -21.13 4.35 14.12
N ASP A 116 -21.56 3.85 15.27
CA ASP A 116 -22.85 3.19 15.48
C ASP A 116 -24.02 4.12 15.13
N ALA A 117 -23.86 5.43 15.35
CA ALA A 117 -24.84 6.44 14.95
C ALA A 117 -24.97 6.62 13.42
N LEU A 118 -24.03 6.08 12.63
CA LEU A 118 -24.06 6.09 11.16
C LEU A 118 -24.51 4.76 10.55
N ASP A 119 -24.54 3.68 11.33
CA ASP A 119 -24.77 2.31 10.86
C ASP A 119 -26.08 2.17 10.07
N THR A 120 -25.94 1.92 8.76
CA THR A 120 -27.06 1.77 7.82
C THR A 120 -27.95 0.57 8.15
N TRP A 121 -27.38 -0.48 8.75
CA TRP A 121 -28.12 -1.69 9.09
C TRP A 121 -29.07 -1.48 10.29
N ASN A 122 -28.75 -0.51 11.14
CA ASN A 122 -29.55 -0.10 12.28
C ASN A 122 -30.37 1.18 12.02
N GLY A 123 -30.62 1.50 10.75
CA GLY A 123 -31.47 2.63 10.34
C GLY A 123 -30.71 3.96 10.16
N GLY A 124 -29.38 3.93 10.17
CA GLY A 124 -28.52 5.03 9.76
C GLY A 124 -28.48 5.22 8.23
N VAL A 125 -27.66 6.16 7.78
CA VAL A 125 -27.53 6.55 6.36
C VAL A 125 -26.09 6.44 5.84
N GLY A 126 -25.19 5.85 6.62
CA GLY A 126 -23.76 5.91 6.39
C GLY A 126 -23.21 7.31 6.69
N GLY A 127 -21.93 7.52 6.40
CA GLY A 127 -21.32 8.83 6.47
C GLY A 127 -19.92 8.83 7.05
N ARG A 128 -19.57 9.85 7.83
CA ARG A 128 -18.20 10.10 8.23
C ARG A 128 -18.05 10.38 9.72
N VAL A 129 -17.06 9.75 10.34
CA VAL A 129 -16.53 10.13 11.64
C VAL A 129 -15.18 10.79 11.42
N VAL A 130 -15.06 12.04 11.86
CA VAL A 130 -13.80 12.79 11.85
C VAL A 130 -13.23 12.77 13.26
N LEU A 131 -12.01 12.27 13.41
CA LEU A 131 -11.23 12.33 14.62
C LEU A 131 -10.38 13.61 14.62
N SER A 132 -10.40 14.36 15.72
CA SER A 132 -9.57 15.55 15.85
C SER A 132 -8.07 15.23 15.86
N GLU A 133 -7.24 16.27 15.89
CA GLU A 133 -5.89 16.16 16.42
C GLU A 133 -5.89 15.64 17.87
N GLY A 134 -4.82 14.97 18.26
CA GLY A 134 -4.62 14.43 19.60
C GLY A 134 -4.47 12.91 19.63
N THR A 135 -4.44 12.38 20.85
CA THR A 135 -4.19 10.97 21.13
C THR A 135 -5.48 10.28 21.59
N PHE A 136 -5.82 9.17 20.93
CA PHE A 136 -6.96 8.31 21.26
C PHE A 136 -6.43 6.98 21.83
N ASN A 137 -6.67 6.73 23.12
CA ASN A 137 -6.21 5.54 23.83
C ASN A 137 -7.30 4.47 23.82
N LEU A 138 -7.11 3.42 23.02
CA LEU A 138 -8.10 2.39 22.78
C LEU A 138 -7.91 1.18 23.71
N ALA A 139 -9.01 0.77 24.34
CA ALA A 139 -9.13 -0.45 25.14
C ALA A 139 -9.76 -1.62 24.37
N ALA A 140 -10.40 -1.35 23.23
CA ALA A 140 -10.96 -2.35 22.33
C ALA A 140 -10.80 -1.94 20.85
N ALA A 141 -11.10 -2.88 19.95
CA ALA A 141 -11.13 -2.68 18.51
C ALA A 141 -12.27 -1.74 18.09
N ILE A 142 -12.02 -0.88 17.10
CA ILE A 142 -13.05 -0.08 16.42
C ILE A 142 -13.59 -0.92 15.25
N THR A 143 -14.90 -1.15 15.24
CA THR A 143 -15.58 -1.86 14.15
C THR A 143 -16.26 -0.87 13.22
N MET A 144 -15.93 -0.92 11.93
CA MET A 144 -16.52 -0.04 10.92
C MET A 144 -17.85 -0.62 10.38
N PRO A 145 -18.99 0.08 10.53
CA PRO A 145 -20.24 -0.27 9.86
C PRO A 145 -20.16 -0.02 8.35
N ASN A 146 -21.03 -0.64 7.53
CA ASN A 146 -21.11 -0.38 6.09
C ASN A 146 -21.27 1.12 5.77
N ASP A 147 -20.70 1.56 4.64
CA ASP A 147 -20.86 2.92 4.10
C ASP A 147 -20.35 4.02 5.04
N THR A 148 -19.32 3.70 5.84
CA THR A 148 -18.70 4.63 6.79
C THR A 148 -17.25 4.98 6.42
N THR A 149 -16.91 6.23 6.71
CA THR A 149 -15.54 6.76 6.66
C THR A 149 -15.06 7.08 8.07
N LEU A 150 -13.92 6.51 8.48
CA LEU A 150 -13.16 6.95 9.64
C LEU A 150 -11.96 7.77 9.16
N GLU A 151 -11.95 9.05 9.49
CA GLU A 151 -10.97 10.01 8.99
C GLU A 151 -10.30 10.77 10.14
N GLY A 152 -8.98 10.84 10.15
CA GLY A 152 -8.24 11.75 11.03
C GLY A 152 -7.81 13.05 10.33
N MET A 153 -6.98 13.83 11.04
CA MET A 153 -6.41 15.09 10.55
C MET A 153 -4.96 14.93 10.05
N GLY A 154 -4.61 13.73 9.60
CA GLY A 154 -3.25 13.32 9.24
C GLY A 154 -2.48 12.79 10.46
N ALA A 155 -1.16 12.98 10.45
CA ALA A 155 -0.28 12.43 11.50
C ALA A 155 -0.50 13.00 12.90
N SER A 156 -1.28 14.09 13.03
CA SER A 156 -1.65 14.66 14.33
C SER A 156 -2.80 13.91 15.03
N THR A 157 -3.47 13.00 14.34
CA THR A 157 -4.48 12.11 14.93
C THR A 157 -3.82 10.76 15.18
N VAL A 158 -3.60 10.41 16.45
CA VAL A 158 -2.85 9.21 16.82
C VAL A 158 -3.74 8.23 17.57
N LEU A 159 -3.91 7.02 17.03
CA LEU A 159 -4.62 5.94 17.67
C LEU A 159 -3.60 5.02 18.34
N VAL A 160 -3.74 4.85 19.65
CA VAL A 160 -2.86 4.05 20.50
C VAL A 160 -3.63 2.87 21.03
N ILE A 161 -3.14 1.65 20.85
CA ILE A 161 -3.85 0.43 21.28
C ILE A 161 -3.10 -0.32 22.37
N GLY A 162 -3.75 -0.51 23.52
CA GLY A 162 -3.24 -1.30 24.65
C GLY A 162 -3.72 -2.75 24.73
N ALA A 163 -4.70 -3.14 23.91
CA ALA A 163 -5.40 -4.42 23.98
C ALA A 163 -5.06 -5.36 22.82
N SER A 164 -5.29 -6.67 23.00
CA SER A 164 -5.16 -7.67 21.92
C SER A 164 -6.30 -7.58 20.91
N GLY A 165 -6.01 -7.73 19.62
CA GLY A 165 -7.01 -7.68 18.53
C GLY A 165 -6.74 -6.58 17.51
N ASP A 166 -7.52 -6.51 16.44
CA ASP A 166 -7.32 -5.47 15.41
C ASP A 166 -7.69 -4.09 15.94
N LEU A 167 -7.02 -3.02 15.48
CA LEU A 167 -7.35 -1.66 15.93
C LEU A 167 -8.56 -1.13 15.16
N ILE A 168 -8.51 -1.20 13.84
CA ILE A 168 -9.65 -0.96 12.97
C ILE A 168 -9.99 -2.28 12.29
N SER A 169 -11.18 -2.79 12.57
CA SER A 169 -11.71 -4.00 11.94
C SER A 169 -12.89 -3.65 11.06
N ASN A 170 -12.88 -4.21 9.86
CA ASN A 170 -14.00 -4.22 8.97
C ASN A 170 -14.23 -5.64 8.46
N SER A 171 -15.35 -6.22 8.86
CA SER A 171 -15.87 -7.50 8.36
C SER A 171 -17.18 -7.34 7.59
N GLU A 172 -17.53 -6.09 7.27
CA GLU A 172 -18.73 -5.71 6.56
C GLU A 172 -18.51 -5.78 5.04
N THR A 173 -19.62 -5.75 4.28
CA THR A 173 -19.58 -6.11 2.86
C THR A 173 -19.48 -4.91 1.91
N HIS A 174 -19.72 -3.68 2.35
CA HIS A 174 -19.85 -2.49 1.51
C HIS A 174 -18.76 -1.44 1.76
N ASP A 175 -18.98 -0.23 1.22
CA ASP A 175 -17.98 0.82 1.07
C ASP A 175 -17.43 1.29 2.40
N ASN A 176 -16.14 1.11 2.65
CA ASN A 176 -15.52 1.60 3.87
C ASN A 176 -14.17 2.25 3.65
N ILE A 177 -13.96 3.37 4.32
CA ILE A 177 -12.78 4.20 4.15
C ILE A 177 -12.14 4.47 5.51
N ALA A 178 -10.89 4.06 5.69
CA ALA A 178 -10.05 4.48 6.81
C ALA A 178 -8.93 5.36 6.26
N ARG A 179 -8.80 6.61 6.74
CA ARG A 179 -7.78 7.51 6.20
C ARG A 179 -7.24 8.57 7.13
N ASN A 180 -6.10 9.15 6.74
CA ASN A 180 -5.52 10.37 7.31
C ASN A 180 -5.28 10.28 8.82
N LEU A 181 -4.65 9.19 9.31
CA LEU A 181 -4.37 9.02 10.73
C LEU A 181 -3.07 8.26 10.95
N SER A 182 -2.52 8.37 12.16
CA SER A 182 -1.39 7.55 12.59
C SER A 182 -1.84 6.51 13.62
N ILE A 183 -1.22 5.34 13.59
CA ILE A 183 -1.44 4.25 14.54
C ILE A 183 -0.11 3.93 15.22
N THR A 184 -0.12 3.91 16.55
CA THR A 184 1.00 3.45 17.37
C THR A 184 0.56 2.25 18.19
N PRO A 185 0.84 1.02 17.73
CA PRO A 185 0.48 -0.19 18.45
C PRO A 185 1.33 -0.36 19.72
N VAL A 186 0.70 -0.53 20.89
CA VAL A 186 1.35 -0.69 22.21
C VAL A 186 0.83 -1.90 22.98
N GLY A 187 1.27 -3.12 22.65
CA GLY A 187 0.75 -4.30 23.37
C GLY A 187 1.10 -5.65 22.75
N VAL A 188 0.39 -6.70 23.20
CA VAL A 188 0.58 -8.08 22.73
C VAL A 188 -0.55 -8.54 21.80
N SER A 189 -0.14 -9.16 20.68
CA SER A 189 -0.95 -9.92 19.70
C SER A 189 -2.13 -9.18 19.02
N HIS A 190 -1.94 -8.78 17.76
CA HIS A 190 -2.97 -8.19 16.88
C HIS A 190 -3.01 -8.98 15.57
N THR A 191 -4.16 -9.31 14.99
CA THR A 191 -4.15 -9.96 13.65
C THR A 191 -3.81 -8.99 12.52
N GLY A 192 -4.02 -7.70 12.75
CA GLY A 192 -3.72 -6.52 11.93
C GLY A 192 -3.81 -5.25 12.79
N CYS A 193 -3.09 -4.17 12.49
CA CYS A 193 -3.52 -2.85 13.02
C CYS A 193 -4.81 -2.43 12.32
N ILE A 194 -4.85 -2.60 11.00
CA ILE A 194 -6.07 -2.45 10.21
C ILE A 194 -6.36 -3.76 9.51
N LYS A 195 -7.57 -4.28 9.69
CA LYS A 195 -8.02 -5.51 9.05
C LYS A 195 -9.32 -5.28 8.28
N PHE A 196 -9.26 -5.50 6.96
CA PHE A 196 -10.44 -5.61 6.10
C PHE A 196 -10.58 -7.07 5.69
N ASP A 197 -11.71 -7.70 5.99
CA ASP A 197 -11.99 -9.13 5.77
C ASP A 197 -13.38 -9.32 5.14
N GLY A 198 -13.45 -9.71 3.87
CA GLY A 198 -14.75 -9.88 3.18
C GLY A 198 -15.36 -8.59 2.62
N VAL A 199 -14.60 -7.49 2.58
CA VAL A 199 -15.05 -6.18 2.09
C VAL A 199 -15.11 -6.16 0.56
N THR A 200 -16.22 -5.70 -0.05
CA THR A 200 -16.41 -5.66 -1.52
C THR A 200 -15.85 -4.39 -2.17
N ARG A 201 -15.76 -3.29 -1.43
CA ARG A 201 -15.15 -2.02 -1.84
C ARG A 201 -14.62 -1.31 -0.62
N GLY A 202 -13.37 -0.87 -0.67
CA GLY A 202 -12.80 -0.18 0.49
C GLY A 202 -11.53 0.57 0.17
N LEU A 203 -11.17 1.49 1.06
CA LEU A 203 -9.99 2.32 0.92
C LEU A 203 -9.30 2.46 2.27
N ILE A 204 -8.02 2.10 2.30
CA ILE A 204 -7.11 2.38 3.40
C ILE A 204 -6.09 3.38 2.85
N GLU A 205 -6.14 4.63 3.30
CA GLU A 205 -5.39 5.71 2.66
C GLU A 205 -4.65 6.62 3.63
N ASN A 206 -3.39 6.93 3.32
CA ASN A 206 -2.62 7.93 4.08
C ASN A 206 -2.62 7.61 5.58
N ILE A 207 -2.30 6.35 5.89
CA ILE A 207 -2.17 5.87 7.25
C ILE A 207 -0.71 5.57 7.53
N GLU A 208 -0.21 6.11 8.64
CA GLU A 208 1.11 5.82 9.15
C GLU A 208 1.02 4.85 10.33
N ILE A 209 1.72 3.73 10.27
CA ILE A 209 1.74 2.73 11.34
C ILE A 209 3.19 2.52 11.75
N THR A 210 3.53 2.95 12.97
CA THR A 210 4.90 2.93 13.49
C THR A 210 4.98 2.14 14.79
N GLY A 211 5.82 1.10 14.81
CA GLY A 211 6.12 0.32 16.00
C GLY A 211 5.39 -1.03 16.10
N ASN A 212 5.61 -1.72 17.23
CA ASN A 212 5.15 -3.09 17.55
C ASN A 212 5.82 -4.24 16.77
N GLY A 213 7.10 -4.08 16.47
CA GLY A 213 7.97 -5.16 16.00
C GLY A 213 8.26 -6.20 17.09
N LEU A 214 7.31 -6.61 17.93
CA LEU A 214 7.53 -7.61 18.97
C LEU A 214 6.99 -9.00 18.61
N TRP A 215 6.09 -9.14 17.63
CA TRP A 215 5.32 -10.38 17.44
C TRP A 215 5.29 -10.91 16.00
N THR A 216 5.76 -12.14 15.81
CA THR A 216 6.14 -12.74 14.51
C THR A 216 4.99 -13.21 13.60
N THR A 217 3.74 -12.87 13.87
CA THR A 217 2.58 -13.37 13.09
C THR A 217 1.66 -12.28 12.53
N ASN A 218 1.96 -11.02 12.81
CA ASN A 218 0.98 -9.94 12.76
C ASN A 218 1.38 -8.87 11.75
N SER A 219 0.57 -8.69 10.71
CA SER A 219 0.80 -7.67 9.69
C SER A 219 0.28 -6.31 10.17
N HIS A 220 0.83 -5.18 9.73
CA HIS A 220 0.23 -3.88 10.11
C HIS A 220 -1.09 -3.64 9.37
N ILE A 221 -1.09 -3.81 8.05
CA ILE A 221 -2.31 -3.74 7.24
C ILE A 221 -2.61 -5.14 6.72
N ARG A 222 -3.86 -5.57 6.89
CA ARG A 222 -4.31 -6.89 6.48
C ARG A 222 -5.61 -6.78 5.68
N VAL A 223 -5.53 -7.04 4.39
CA VAL A 223 -6.70 -7.16 3.49
C VAL A 223 -6.85 -8.62 3.13
N VAL A 224 -8.00 -9.23 3.38
CA VAL A 224 -8.25 -10.65 3.14
C VAL A 224 -9.65 -10.88 2.58
N ASN A 225 -9.78 -11.75 1.59
CA ASN A 225 -11.09 -12.16 1.02
C ASN A 225 -11.90 -10.98 0.48
N CYS A 226 -11.22 -9.95 -0.03
CA CYS A 226 -11.84 -8.71 -0.45
C CYS A 226 -12.07 -8.65 -1.97
N ALA A 227 -12.89 -7.70 -2.39
CA ALA A 227 -12.90 -7.19 -3.75
C ALA A 227 -12.70 -5.68 -3.69
N GLN A 228 -12.09 -5.11 -4.72
CA GLN A 228 -11.97 -3.66 -4.95
C GLN A 228 -11.53 -2.85 -3.72
N VAL A 229 -10.71 -3.45 -2.85
CA VAL A 229 -10.07 -2.72 -1.75
C VAL A 229 -8.78 -2.10 -2.26
N TRP A 230 -8.48 -0.89 -1.83
CA TRP A 230 -7.24 -0.21 -2.19
C TRP A 230 -6.49 0.21 -0.94
N VAL A 231 -5.18 -0.05 -0.90
CA VAL A 231 -4.28 0.49 0.13
C VAL A 231 -3.36 1.48 -0.55
N ILE A 232 -3.42 2.74 -0.15
CA ILE A 232 -2.83 3.84 -0.90
C ILE A 232 -2.07 4.77 0.03
N ASN A 233 -0.84 5.13 -0.34
CA ASN A 233 -0.01 6.10 0.40
C ASN A 233 0.13 5.75 1.89
N CYS A 234 0.10 4.48 2.27
CA CYS A 234 0.25 4.06 3.65
C CYS A 234 1.73 3.75 3.94
N SER A 235 2.16 4.02 5.17
CA SER A 235 3.47 3.63 5.66
C SER A 235 3.35 2.64 6.81
N SER A 236 4.21 1.62 6.80
CA SER A 236 4.33 0.61 7.84
C SER A 236 5.79 0.50 8.22
N ASP A 237 6.13 0.81 9.46
CA ASP A 237 7.50 0.72 9.97
C ASP A 237 7.57 -0.15 11.23
N THR A 238 8.54 -1.05 11.25
CA THR A 238 8.84 -1.95 12.37
C THR A 238 7.69 -2.91 12.67
N SER A 239 7.15 -3.59 11.65
CA SER A 239 6.09 -4.57 11.85
C SER A 239 6.56 -5.89 12.43
N GLY A 240 5.68 -6.54 13.19
CA GLY A 240 5.96 -7.81 13.86
C GLY A 240 6.07 -9.01 12.91
N ALA A 241 5.27 -9.04 11.83
CA ALA A 241 5.42 -9.94 10.69
C ALA A 241 5.47 -9.10 9.41
N ASP A 242 4.44 -9.19 8.56
CA ASP A 242 4.45 -8.49 7.29
C ASP A 242 4.14 -7.00 7.48
N GLY A 243 4.65 -6.11 6.63
CA GLY A 243 4.17 -4.71 6.68
C GLY A 243 2.72 -4.63 6.20
N ILE A 244 2.48 -5.19 5.02
CA ILE A 244 1.16 -5.27 4.39
C ILE A 244 0.93 -6.70 3.93
N TYR A 245 -0.15 -7.32 4.41
CA TYR A 245 -0.69 -8.57 3.91
C TYR A 245 -1.91 -8.27 3.05
N TYR A 246 -1.86 -8.65 1.78
CA TYR A 246 -2.87 -8.37 0.77
C TYR A 246 -3.30 -9.67 0.09
N GLY A 247 -4.19 -10.41 0.75
CA GLY A 247 -4.56 -11.78 0.39
C GLY A 247 -5.96 -11.91 -0.19
N SER A 248 -6.15 -12.78 -1.16
CA SER A 248 -7.44 -13.14 -1.76
C SER A 248 -8.28 -11.92 -2.17
N ASN A 249 -7.62 -10.84 -2.62
CA ASN A 249 -8.31 -9.66 -3.13
C ASN A 249 -8.49 -9.75 -4.64
N SER A 250 -9.61 -9.25 -5.16
CA SER A 250 -9.82 -9.07 -6.60
C SER A 250 -10.01 -7.61 -6.99
N LYS A 251 -9.47 -7.18 -8.14
CA LYS A 251 -9.75 -5.85 -8.73
C LYS A 251 -9.43 -4.66 -7.81
N GLY A 252 -8.47 -4.82 -6.93
CA GLY A 252 -8.00 -3.76 -6.02
C GLY A 252 -6.51 -3.50 -6.23
N GLY A 253 -5.84 -2.95 -5.22
CA GLY A 253 -4.42 -2.73 -5.36
C GLY A 253 -3.71 -2.04 -4.22
N LEU A 254 -2.39 -2.04 -4.35
CA LEU A 254 -1.44 -1.35 -3.47
C LEU A 254 -0.75 -0.26 -4.27
N LEU A 255 -0.92 1.00 -3.88
CA LEU A 255 -0.31 2.13 -4.56
C LEU A 255 0.52 2.97 -3.61
N ASN A 256 1.77 3.24 -4.00
CA ASN A 256 2.65 4.19 -3.30
C ASN A 256 2.77 3.92 -1.80
N ASN A 257 2.66 2.65 -1.39
CA ASN A 257 2.84 2.29 0.00
C ASN A 257 4.32 2.12 0.29
N ARG A 258 4.71 2.44 1.52
CA ARG A 258 6.06 2.21 2.02
C ARG A 258 6.04 1.22 3.16
N VAL A 259 6.85 0.17 3.06
CA VAL A 259 7.09 -0.74 4.16
C VAL A 259 8.58 -0.72 4.49
N SER A 260 8.90 -0.48 5.76
CA SER A 260 10.25 -0.50 6.27
C SER A 260 10.36 -1.40 7.50
N THR A 261 11.50 -2.06 7.65
CA THR A 261 11.87 -2.80 8.86
C THR A 261 10.86 -3.86 9.35
N ALA A 262 10.09 -4.43 8.42
CA ALA A 262 9.24 -5.59 8.69
C ALA A 262 10.11 -6.79 9.12
N LYS A 263 9.60 -7.59 10.06
CA LYS A 263 10.30 -8.79 10.55
C LYS A 263 10.08 -10.05 9.71
N SER A 264 9.12 -9.99 8.80
CA SER A 264 8.80 -10.97 7.75
C SER A 264 8.84 -10.22 6.41
N THR A 265 7.97 -10.60 5.48
CA THR A 265 7.75 -9.96 4.18
C THR A 265 7.39 -8.49 4.33
N GLY A 266 7.94 -7.60 3.51
CA GLY A 266 7.45 -6.21 3.52
C GLY A 266 6.01 -6.12 3.04
N ILE A 267 5.81 -6.55 1.79
CA ILE A 267 4.49 -6.64 1.16
C ILE A 267 4.28 -8.08 0.70
N TYR A 268 3.25 -8.72 1.25
CA TYR A 268 2.83 -10.04 0.83
C TYR A 268 1.49 -9.96 0.10
N ALA A 269 1.53 -10.01 -1.24
CA ALA A 269 0.37 -10.11 -2.11
C ALA A 269 0.13 -11.59 -2.45
N THR A 270 -1.03 -12.14 -2.11
CA THR A 270 -1.30 -13.57 -2.31
C THR A 270 -2.70 -13.89 -2.79
N SER A 271 -2.81 -14.89 -3.67
CA SER A 271 -4.08 -15.49 -4.10
C SER A 271 -5.08 -14.49 -4.69
N GLY A 272 -4.59 -13.38 -5.22
CA GLY A 272 -5.38 -12.33 -5.83
C GLY A 272 -5.56 -12.46 -7.35
N THR A 273 -6.48 -11.66 -7.89
CA THR A 273 -6.74 -11.59 -9.33
C THR A 273 -7.02 -10.15 -9.76
N GLU A 274 -6.49 -9.77 -10.94
CA GLU A 274 -6.75 -8.46 -11.54
C GLU A 274 -6.38 -7.30 -10.61
N ASN A 275 -5.34 -7.48 -9.79
CA ASN A 275 -4.87 -6.47 -8.86
C ASN A 275 -3.77 -5.59 -9.47
N VAL A 276 -3.62 -4.39 -8.92
CA VAL A 276 -2.67 -3.39 -9.39
C VAL A 276 -1.73 -2.99 -8.26
N TYR A 277 -0.43 -3.20 -8.45
CA TYR A 277 0.63 -2.94 -7.48
C TYR A 277 1.62 -1.95 -8.08
N ILE A 278 1.48 -0.66 -7.75
CA ILE A 278 2.27 0.40 -8.40
C ILE A 278 3.00 1.28 -7.41
N GLY A 279 4.29 1.51 -7.65
CA GLY A 279 5.08 2.52 -6.93
C GLY A 279 5.28 2.20 -5.45
N ASN A 280 5.08 0.95 -5.03
CA ASN A 280 5.31 0.57 -3.65
C ASN A 280 6.81 0.44 -3.38
N ALA A 281 7.24 0.87 -2.20
CA ALA A 281 8.63 0.80 -1.74
C ALA A 281 8.74 -0.14 -0.53
N VAL A 282 9.72 -1.04 -0.57
CA VAL A 282 10.01 -1.97 0.52
C VAL A 282 11.49 -1.94 0.86
N ASP A 283 11.82 -1.64 2.12
CA ASP A 283 13.21 -1.50 2.54
C ASP A 283 13.54 -1.99 3.96
N ALA A 284 14.81 -2.32 4.17
CA ALA A 284 15.38 -2.61 5.49
C ALA A 284 14.65 -3.71 6.28
N ASN A 285 13.88 -4.57 5.61
CA ASN A 285 13.20 -5.67 6.28
C ASN A 285 14.22 -6.70 6.76
N VAL A 286 13.95 -7.31 7.90
CA VAL A 286 14.90 -8.16 8.63
C VAL A 286 14.57 -9.64 8.38
N ASP A 287 13.98 -9.98 7.24
CA ASP A 287 13.22 -11.22 7.07
C ASP A 287 13.98 -12.48 7.52
N THR A 288 13.25 -13.39 8.15
CA THR A 288 13.69 -14.69 8.67
C THR A 288 13.15 -15.87 7.84
N GLY A 289 12.40 -15.57 6.77
CA GLY A 289 11.66 -16.52 5.93
C GLY A 289 12.31 -16.89 4.58
N ASN A 290 11.49 -17.53 3.74
CA ASN A 290 11.83 -17.92 2.36
C ASN A 290 11.13 -17.04 1.30
N GLY A 291 10.45 -15.97 1.69
CA GLY A 291 9.69 -15.03 0.85
C GLY A 291 10.58 -14.14 -0.04
N GLY A 292 10.00 -13.04 -0.52
CA GLY A 292 10.72 -11.88 -1.07
C GLY A 292 10.25 -10.60 -0.37
N ALA A 293 11.05 -9.54 -0.33
CA ALA A 293 10.66 -8.29 0.34
C ALA A 293 9.30 -7.76 -0.17
N PHE A 294 9.10 -7.79 -1.49
CA PHE A 294 7.78 -7.84 -2.09
C PHE A 294 7.54 -9.27 -2.59
N TYR A 295 6.69 -10.02 -1.90
CA TYR A 295 6.27 -11.36 -2.29
C TYR A 295 4.92 -11.34 -2.98
N ALA A 296 4.91 -11.67 -4.28
CA ALA A 296 3.71 -11.94 -5.06
C ALA A 296 3.55 -13.46 -5.21
N GLU A 297 2.48 -14.02 -4.66
CA GLU A 297 2.19 -15.46 -4.70
C GLU A 297 0.81 -15.74 -5.29
N SER A 298 0.73 -16.59 -6.31
CA SER A 298 -0.57 -16.98 -6.89
C SER A 298 -1.43 -15.80 -7.36
N GLU A 299 -0.77 -14.70 -7.75
CA GLU A 299 -1.42 -13.51 -8.31
C GLU A 299 -1.65 -13.68 -9.81
N THR A 300 -2.92 -13.63 -10.22
CA THR A 300 -3.30 -13.86 -11.62
C THR A 300 -3.77 -12.57 -12.28
N ARG A 301 -3.45 -12.38 -13.57
CA ARG A 301 -3.86 -11.20 -14.36
C ARG A 301 -3.54 -9.85 -13.69
N SER A 302 -2.47 -9.81 -12.91
CA SER A 302 -2.16 -8.67 -12.05
C SER A 302 -0.97 -7.88 -12.58
N ILE A 303 -0.89 -6.60 -12.21
CA ILE A 303 0.14 -5.67 -12.70
C ILE A 303 1.01 -5.22 -11.54
N PHE A 304 2.32 -5.38 -11.69
CA PHE A 304 3.36 -4.95 -10.76
C PHE A 304 4.27 -3.97 -11.48
N LYS A 305 4.05 -2.67 -11.29
CA LYS A 305 4.75 -1.62 -12.05
C LYS A 305 5.50 -0.65 -11.16
N GLY A 306 6.78 -0.43 -11.47
CA GLY A 306 7.58 0.61 -10.79
C GLY A 306 7.74 0.41 -9.28
N ASN A 307 7.62 -0.82 -8.78
CA ASN A 307 7.87 -1.11 -7.37
C ASN A 307 9.37 -1.13 -7.09
N ILE A 308 9.74 -0.72 -5.88
CA ILE A 308 11.11 -0.51 -5.44
C ILE A 308 11.37 -1.41 -4.23
N THR A 309 12.46 -2.18 -4.27
CA THR A 309 12.88 -3.05 -3.15
C THR A 309 14.37 -2.90 -2.89
N TYR A 310 14.76 -2.54 -1.67
CA TYR A 310 16.18 -2.36 -1.37
C TYR A 310 16.61 -2.60 0.08
N GLU A 311 17.88 -2.99 0.24
CA GLU A 311 18.50 -3.20 1.56
C GLU A 311 17.71 -4.19 2.44
N ASN A 312 17.01 -5.15 1.81
CA ASN A 312 16.22 -6.15 2.51
C ASN A 312 17.05 -7.38 2.86
N GLY A 313 16.84 -7.86 4.08
CA GLY A 313 17.48 -9.02 4.67
C GLY A 313 16.96 -10.35 4.13
N ALA A 314 17.86 -11.33 4.07
CA ALA A 314 17.64 -12.77 3.82
C ALA A 314 16.83 -13.23 2.59
N GLU A 315 16.38 -12.35 1.71
CA GLU A 315 15.41 -12.70 0.66
C GLU A 315 15.66 -12.02 -0.69
N ALA A 316 14.91 -12.46 -1.71
CA ALA A 316 14.86 -11.74 -2.98
C ALA A 316 14.16 -10.39 -2.77
N GLY A 317 14.56 -9.35 -3.50
CA GLY A 317 13.86 -8.07 -3.45
C GLY A 317 12.40 -8.22 -3.88
N ILE A 318 12.16 -8.76 -5.07
CA ILE A 318 10.81 -9.12 -5.53
C ILE A 318 10.77 -10.62 -5.83
N ARG A 319 9.79 -11.33 -5.29
CA ARG A 319 9.53 -12.73 -5.60
C ARG A 319 8.18 -12.89 -6.26
N ALA A 320 8.15 -13.39 -7.49
CA ALA A 320 6.94 -13.80 -8.21
C ALA A 320 6.87 -15.34 -8.20
N TYR A 321 5.91 -15.88 -7.46
CA TYR A 321 5.70 -17.32 -7.34
C TYR A 321 4.29 -17.69 -7.80
N ASN A 322 4.17 -18.57 -8.79
CA ASN A 322 2.86 -19.00 -9.33
C ASN A 322 2.01 -17.82 -9.84
N CYS A 323 2.65 -16.77 -10.36
CA CYS A 323 1.95 -15.59 -10.88
C CYS A 323 1.67 -15.78 -12.37
N ASP A 324 0.41 -16.00 -12.74
CA ASP A 324 0.03 -16.31 -14.12
C ASP A 324 -0.65 -15.13 -14.82
N TYR A 325 -0.37 -14.95 -16.12
CA TYR A 325 -0.91 -13.85 -16.93
C TYR A 325 -0.64 -12.46 -16.35
N SER A 326 0.41 -12.33 -15.54
CA SER A 326 0.72 -11.13 -14.78
C SER A 326 1.87 -10.36 -15.42
N ILE A 327 1.93 -9.05 -15.19
CA ILE A 327 2.92 -8.14 -15.77
C ILE A 327 3.76 -7.56 -14.65
N PHE A 328 5.07 -7.73 -14.73
CA PHE A 328 6.08 -7.12 -13.87
C PHE A 328 6.91 -6.15 -14.71
N GLU A 329 6.60 -4.86 -14.66
CA GLU A 329 7.19 -3.84 -15.51
C GLU A 329 7.94 -2.75 -14.71
N GLY A 330 9.18 -2.45 -15.09
CA GLY A 330 9.87 -1.25 -14.59
C GLY A 330 10.18 -1.27 -13.10
N ASN A 331 10.16 -2.45 -12.45
CA ASN A 331 10.48 -2.58 -11.04
C ASN A 331 11.99 -2.48 -10.82
N VAL A 332 12.39 -1.94 -9.67
CA VAL A 332 13.79 -1.71 -9.32
C VAL A 332 14.12 -2.45 -8.04
N SER A 333 15.21 -3.22 -8.04
CA SER A 333 15.63 -4.01 -6.89
C SER A 333 17.15 -3.95 -6.69
N TRP A 334 17.61 -3.48 -5.53
CA TRP A 334 19.05 -3.38 -5.25
C TRP A 334 19.44 -3.62 -3.80
N LYS A 335 20.69 -4.04 -3.55
CA LYS A 335 21.23 -4.25 -2.18
C LYS A 335 20.43 -5.19 -1.31
N ASN A 336 19.65 -6.10 -1.90
CA ASN A 336 19.01 -7.16 -1.15
C ASN A 336 20.01 -8.30 -0.88
N ASP A 337 19.82 -9.03 0.21
CA ASP A 337 20.73 -10.09 0.64
C ASP A 337 20.80 -11.27 -0.34
N LYS A 338 19.73 -11.53 -1.12
CA LYS A 338 19.69 -12.55 -2.18
C LYS A 338 19.33 -11.94 -3.54
N GLU A 339 18.39 -12.52 -4.29
CA GLU A 339 18.13 -12.14 -5.68
C GLU A 339 17.50 -10.74 -5.80
N GLY A 340 17.70 -10.03 -6.91
CA GLY A 340 16.94 -8.81 -7.16
C GLY A 340 15.46 -9.15 -7.44
N ILE A 341 15.24 -9.95 -8.47
CA ILE A 341 13.92 -10.49 -8.81
C ILE A 341 14.02 -11.99 -9.00
N ARG A 342 13.14 -12.75 -8.32
CA ARG A 342 13.02 -14.20 -8.44
C ARG A 342 11.67 -14.59 -9.01
N VAL A 343 11.66 -15.41 -10.06
CA VAL A 343 10.45 -15.88 -10.77
C VAL A 343 10.37 -17.39 -10.72
N GLU A 344 9.25 -17.94 -10.26
CA GLU A 344 9.05 -19.37 -10.11
C GLU A 344 7.62 -19.79 -10.43
N LEU A 345 7.45 -20.86 -11.20
CA LEU A 345 6.14 -21.47 -11.48
C LEU A 345 5.14 -20.51 -12.13
N CYS A 346 5.59 -19.43 -12.75
CA CYS A 346 4.72 -18.50 -13.48
C CYS A 346 4.47 -18.98 -14.90
N ASP A 347 3.24 -18.81 -15.41
CA ASP A 347 2.87 -19.07 -16.80
C ASP A 347 2.29 -17.84 -17.49
N ASN A 348 2.67 -17.63 -18.75
CA ASN A 348 2.20 -16.51 -19.60
C ASN A 348 2.37 -15.12 -18.98
N SER A 349 3.38 -14.94 -18.11
CA SER A 349 3.65 -13.67 -17.44
C SER A 349 4.77 -12.88 -18.14
N THR A 350 4.70 -11.55 -18.04
CA THR A 350 5.66 -10.65 -18.71
C THR A 350 6.52 -9.94 -17.69
N PHE A 351 7.83 -9.98 -17.88
CA PHE A 351 8.83 -9.30 -17.04
C PHE A 351 9.65 -8.34 -17.91
N LEU A 352 9.29 -7.06 -17.89
CA LEU A 352 9.79 -6.06 -18.82
C LEU A 352 10.47 -4.90 -18.09
N ASN A 353 11.63 -4.46 -18.57
CA ASN A 353 12.30 -3.23 -18.11
C ASN A 353 12.60 -3.18 -16.60
N ASN A 354 12.70 -4.34 -15.95
CA ASN A 354 13.08 -4.39 -14.54
C ASN A 354 14.60 -4.19 -14.39
N ILE A 355 14.98 -3.48 -13.33
CA ILE A 355 16.36 -3.11 -13.03
C ILE A 355 16.79 -3.82 -11.74
N CYS A 356 17.89 -4.57 -11.81
CA CYS A 356 18.49 -5.24 -10.66
C CYS A 356 19.98 -4.93 -10.60
N TYR A 357 20.51 -4.53 -9.45
CA TYR A 357 21.93 -4.26 -9.27
C TYR A 357 22.36 -4.40 -7.81
N GLU A 358 23.62 -4.76 -7.57
CA GLU A 358 24.19 -4.87 -6.21
C GLU A 358 23.36 -5.73 -5.25
N ASN A 359 22.65 -6.76 -5.71
CA ASN A 359 21.98 -7.70 -4.80
C ASN A 359 22.97 -8.76 -4.29
N SER A 360 22.50 -9.89 -3.76
CA SER A 360 23.30 -10.97 -3.17
C SER A 360 24.20 -10.56 -2.00
N GLN A 361 23.80 -9.61 -1.15
CA GLN A 361 24.69 -9.11 -0.08
C GLN A 361 25.14 -10.19 0.94
N LEU A 362 24.45 -11.34 1.01
CA LEU A 362 24.85 -12.50 1.83
C LEU A 362 25.31 -13.73 1.03
N THR A 363 25.32 -13.69 -0.30
CA THR A 363 25.74 -14.82 -1.14
C THR A 363 26.88 -14.43 -2.09
N ASP A 364 27.40 -15.36 -2.90
CA ASP A 364 28.62 -15.20 -3.70
C ASP A 364 28.39 -14.47 -5.05
N ASN A 365 27.53 -13.46 -5.08
CA ASN A 365 27.09 -12.73 -6.28
C ASN A 365 26.48 -13.60 -7.38
N THR A 366 26.14 -14.86 -7.08
CA THR A 366 25.55 -15.80 -8.03
C THR A 366 24.18 -15.31 -8.54
N TYR A 367 23.53 -14.40 -7.81
CA TYR A 367 22.15 -14.01 -8.05
C TYR A 367 21.87 -12.50 -8.00
N ASP A 368 22.84 -11.63 -8.30
CA ASP A 368 22.70 -10.14 -8.20
C ASP A 368 21.53 -9.55 -9.01
N ASN A 369 20.95 -10.35 -9.90
CA ASN A 369 20.11 -9.91 -10.99
C ASN A 369 18.71 -10.58 -10.93
N PHE A 370 18.25 -11.04 -12.08
CA PHE A 370 16.94 -11.63 -12.32
C PHE A 370 17.10 -13.14 -12.47
N GLU A 371 16.43 -13.91 -11.61
CA GLU A 371 16.51 -15.37 -11.62
C GLU A 371 15.16 -16.02 -11.96
N VAL A 372 15.17 -16.96 -12.90
CA VAL A 372 14.01 -17.78 -13.26
C VAL A 372 14.29 -19.23 -12.85
N LYS A 373 13.44 -19.80 -11.99
CA LYS A 373 13.52 -21.21 -11.56
C LYS A 373 12.28 -22.00 -11.97
N ASN A 374 12.43 -23.33 -11.89
CA ASN A 374 11.36 -24.31 -12.03
C ASN A 374 10.60 -24.21 -13.37
N ASN A 375 9.45 -24.87 -13.48
CA ASN A 375 8.62 -24.95 -14.70
C ASN A 375 7.92 -23.62 -15.03
N THR A 376 8.67 -22.52 -15.11
CA THR A 376 8.20 -21.22 -15.57
C THR A 376 8.07 -21.27 -17.09
N ASN A 377 6.86 -21.13 -17.61
CA ASN A 377 6.55 -21.35 -19.03
C ASN A 377 6.03 -20.07 -19.70
N ASN A 378 6.32 -19.92 -20.99
CA ASN A 378 5.80 -18.85 -21.85
C ASN A 378 5.98 -17.42 -21.31
N CYS A 379 6.95 -17.21 -20.42
CA CYS A 379 7.23 -15.90 -19.85
C CYS A 379 8.16 -15.10 -20.78
N THR A 380 7.82 -13.83 -21.01
CA THR A 380 8.67 -12.92 -21.79
C THR A 380 9.55 -12.12 -20.84
N THR A 381 10.88 -12.21 -21.00
CA THR A 381 11.83 -11.44 -20.20
C THR A 381 12.64 -10.50 -21.10
N GLN A 382 12.64 -9.20 -20.82
CA GLN A 382 13.56 -8.24 -21.46
C GLN A 382 14.37 -7.53 -20.38
N GLN A 383 15.68 -7.82 -20.37
CA GLN A 383 16.63 -7.29 -19.38
C GLN A 383 17.45 -6.13 -19.97
N GLN A 384 17.69 -5.10 -19.17
CA GLN A 384 18.90 -4.28 -19.32
C GLN A 384 19.94 -4.84 -18.35
N GLN A 385 20.83 -5.72 -18.82
CA GLN A 385 21.97 -6.20 -18.05
C GLN A 385 23.03 -5.10 -17.99
N GLN A 386 23.37 -4.59 -16.80
CA GLN A 386 24.67 -3.97 -16.59
C GLN A 386 25.66 -5.06 -16.17
N GLN A 387 26.47 -5.53 -17.12
CA GLN A 387 27.62 -6.37 -16.80
C GLN A 387 28.65 -5.51 -16.04
N HIS A 388 28.70 -5.62 -14.72
CA HIS A 388 29.87 -5.18 -13.97
C HIS A 388 30.80 -6.38 -13.79
N SER A 389 31.84 -6.41 -14.63
CA SER A 389 33.01 -7.26 -14.42
C SER A 389 33.59 -6.95 -13.05
N ASN A 390 33.68 -7.96 -12.18
CA ASN A 390 34.44 -7.93 -10.95
C ASN A 390 35.86 -7.37 -11.20
N ILE A 391 36.09 -6.10 -10.87
CA ILE A 391 37.45 -5.60 -10.63
C ILE A 391 37.70 -5.78 -9.14
N LYS A 392 38.22 -6.95 -8.79
CA LYS A 392 39.03 -7.08 -7.59
C LYS A 392 40.28 -6.23 -7.79
N THR A 393 40.49 -5.24 -6.93
CA THR A 393 41.82 -4.76 -6.54
C THR A 393 41.81 -4.46 -5.06
#